data_AF-A0A660YNH2-F1
#
_entry.id   AF-A0A660YNH2-F1
#
_cell.length_a   1.000
_cell.length_b   1.000
_cell.length_c   1.000
_cell.angle_alpha   90.00
_cell.angle_beta   90.00
_cell.angle_gamma   90.00
#
_symmetry.space_group_name_H-M   'P 1'
#
loop_
_entity.id
_entity.type
_entity.pdbx_description
1 polymer ?
#
loop_
_entity_poly.entity_id
_entity_poly.type
_entity_poly.pdbx_seq_one_letter_code
_entity_poly.pdbx_strand_id
1 'polypeptide(L)' 'MQATGFHLAGGGTGGHLFPALAIAEALQERFQDCEISFWGT' A
#
# COMPACT_ATOMS: atom_id res chain seq x y z
N MET A 1 -9.73 -17.75 -6.18
CA MET A 1 -9.12 -17.26 -4.91
C MET A 1 -9.37 -15.76 -4.88
N GLN A 2 -9.74 -15.19 -3.74
CA GLN A 2 -9.88 -13.73 -3.67
C GLN A 2 -8.49 -13.13 -3.48
N ALA A 3 -8.18 -12.06 -4.22
CA ALA A 3 -6.96 -11.30 -4.08
C ALA A 3 -6.87 -10.72 -2.66
N THR A 4 -5.66 -10.70 -2.08
CA THR A 4 -5.47 -10.10 -0.74
C THR A 4 -5.46 -8.59 -0.89
N GLY A 5 -6.41 -7.87 -0.29
CA GLY A 5 -6.48 -6.41 -0.36
C GLY A 5 -5.76 -5.72 0.81
N PHE A 6 -4.91 -4.74 0.50
CA PHE A 6 -4.27 -3.86 1.47
C PHE A 6 -4.67 -2.39 1.23
N HIS A 7 -5.05 -1.70 2.29
CA HIS A 7 -5.43 -0.29 2.27
C HIS A 7 -4.46 0.50 3.15
N LEU A 8 -3.76 1.47 2.56
CA LEU A 8 -2.77 2.29 3.23
C LEU A 8 -3.30 3.71 3.40
N ALA A 9 -3.44 4.17 4.64
CA ALA A 9 -3.92 5.51 4.96
C ALA A 9 -2.80 6.38 5.52
N GLY A 10 -2.72 7.64 5.08
CA GLY A 10 -1.71 8.60 5.53
C GLY A 10 -1.98 10.04 5.07
N GLY A 11 -1.10 10.98 5.40
CA GLY A 11 -1.19 12.34 4.89
C GLY A 11 -0.86 12.43 3.39
N GLY A 12 -1.30 13.50 2.71
CA GLY A 12 -1.07 13.68 1.26
C GLY A 12 0.35 14.13 0.87
N THR A 13 1.24 14.41 1.84
CA THR A 13 2.60 14.90 1.57
C THR A 13 3.59 13.75 1.34
N GLY A 14 4.73 14.05 0.70
CA GLY A 14 5.79 13.07 0.43
C GLY A 14 6.26 12.31 1.69
N GLY A 15 6.29 12.96 2.85
CA GLY A 15 6.69 12.33 4.12
C GLY A 15 5.81 11.16 4.57
N HIS A 16 4.58 11.05 4.06
CA HIS A 16 3.67 9.93 4.32
C HIS A 16 3.55 9.00 3.10
N LEU A 17 3.56 9.56 1.89
CA LEU A 17 3.44 8.80 0.65
C LEU A 17 4.63 7.86 0.43
N PHE A 18 5.88 8.33 0.59
CA PHE A 18 7.05 7.49 0.34
C PHE A 18 7.15 6.29 1.29
N PRO A 19 6.91 6.44 2.62
CA PRO A 19 6.78 5.28 3.51
C PRO A 19 5.66 4.33 3.10
N ALA A 20 4.50 4.84 2.68
CA ALA A 20 3.39 3.99 2.25
C ALA A 20 3.74 3.20 0.98
N LEU A 21 4.46 3.80 0.03
CA LEU A 21 4.96 3.09 -1.16
C LEU A 21 5.95 1.99 -0.79
N ALA A 22 6.89 2.24 0.12
CA ALA A 22 7.85 1.23 0.56
C ALA A 22 7.15 0.02 1.24
N ILE A 23 6.08 0.29 2.00
CA ILE A 23 5.24 -0.78 2.58
C ILE A 23 4.51 -1.56 1.47
N ALA A 24 3.93 -0.87 0.48
CA ALA A 24 3.24 -1.50 -0.63
C ALA A 24 4.16 -2.44 -1.44
N GLU A 25 5.37 -2.01 -1.76
CA GLU A 25 6.37 -2.83 -2.46
C GLU A 25 6.68 -4.11 -1.66
N ALA A 26 6.94 -3.98 -0.35
CA ALA A 26 7.20 -5.12 0.51
C ALA A 26 6.00 -6.08 0.65
N LEU A 27 4.76 -5.58 0.54
CA LEU A 27 3.55 -6.41 0.54
C LEU A 27 3.40 -7.17 -0.78
N GLN A 28 3.67 -6.52 -1.92
CA GLN A 28 3.63 -7.16 -3.23
C GLN A 28 4.65 -8.30 -3.37
N GLU A 29 5.82 -8.19 -2.72
CA GLU A 29 6.80 -9.28 -2.67
C GLU A 29 6.33 -10.50 -1.86
N ARG A 30 5.48 -10.29 -0.85
CA ARG A 30 5.06 -11.33 0.11
C ARG A 30 3.75 -12.00 -0.27
N PHE A 31 2.85 -11.26 -0.93
CA PHE A 31 1.50 -11.70 -1.23
C PHE A 31 1.30 -11.69 -2.75
N GLN A 32 1.37 -12.88 -3.35
CA GLN A 32 1.09 -13.04 -4.77
C GLN A 32 -0.38 -12.65 -5.04
N ASP A 33 -0.59 -11.80 -6.05
CA ASP A 33 -1.91 -11.32 -6.47
C ASP A 33 -2.64 -10.49 -5.39
N CYS A 34 -1.91 -9.58 -4.73
CA CYS A 34 -2.50 -8.61 -3.80
C CYS A 34 -2.90 -7.30 -4.47
N GLU A 35 -3.99 -6.70 -4.01
CA GLU A 35 -4.43 -5.36 -4.41
C GLU A 35 -3.97 -4.33 -3.37
N ILE A 36 -3.41 -3.20 -3.84
CA ILE A 36 -2.99 -2.10 -2.97
C ILE A 36 -3.82 -0.86 -3.29
N SER A 37 -4.32 -0.17 -2.27
CA SER A 37 -4.97 1.14 -2.42
C SER A 37 -4.47 2.14 -1.37
N PHE A 38 -4.39 3.41 -1.76
CA PHE A 38 -3.91 4.51 -0.92
C PHE A 38 -5.03 5.51 -0.63
N TRP A 39 -5.13 5.95 0.62
CA TRP A 39 -6.10 6.92 1.09
C TRP A 39 -5.38 8.07 1.78
N GLY A 40 -5.52 9.26 1.19
CA GLY A 40 -4.87 10.49 1.64
C GLY A 40 -5.83 11.53 2.17
N THR A 41 -5.27 12.61 2.73
CA THR A 41 -5.97 13.87 3.08
C THR A 41 -5.90 14.89 1.96
#